data_AF-S3C5B5-F1
#
_entry.id   AF-S3C5B5-F1
#
_cell.length_a   1.000
_cell.length_b   1.000
_cell.length_c   1.000
_cell.angle_alpha   90.00
_cell.angle_beta   90.00
_cell.angle_gamma   90.00
#
_symmetry.space_group_name_H-M   'P 1'
#
loop_
_entity.id
_entity.type
_entity.pdbx_description
1 polymer ?
#
loop_
_entity_poly.entity_id
_entity_poly.type
_entity_poly.pdbx_seq_one_letter_code
_entity_poly.pdbx_strand_id
1 'polypeptide(L)'
;MATTTATQAATAISSSRRLINELYDMLEREQDPNNTVILELILGQWEQIGDIQMALGVADEIIQIDPQHAIAHAFINKHRPGAYSPAATASSSSGPSSASTSASRTTSASSTTTPGIGSSIMGRLPMRTFLGSGGSNTRNQGINGSTTTTGSNTASENGSISVSARPNQLDPIAAMAAGALNAGKMRSTKRPLFFPAEPKTDDEKNMLEEDLVELFKDLQARAAELECEMVILENVGLVDNAEIFQDTRNIKEGRLSEVIIPALPRPVRQLVRELHGDRQECLDLVIQDFIEVAQWTLEQEAAQTNADIGTAAPVSSRYDDRADAASTAGSDKGRRLKPTVRGHSSSASFHSSGANNGSNNGSDSSSSTIPTPTPTAAKQFTIKRLPIDVVRERLRRRQELLDAMLPPGHGLEDLGRTAMMRVEHQLLDFGKKYANDKTMLLDDVSAIRPENLLVTSDNYAWDMAELADALAVNSAVMRNPLTRDMFSEEDVRQILNHPLGQRLRPMAVEQSQLKRGVRADTIDHMDKLSRVMLEDQSAHATPTIEAIDVFMAYYHTLPEEEKRTLKSLKVPATDSHTGQAYDSAILEAIQDAKANRVCYHKIGDFLKQAAKNLKDNN
;
A
#
# COMPACT_ATOMS: atom_id res chain seq x y z
N MET A 1 -13.23 28.02 -12.56
CA MET A 1 -13.85 27.34 -13.72
C MET A 1 -12.97 26.22 -14.29
N ALA A 2 -11.63 26.31 -14.28
CA ALA A 2 -10.75 25.21 -14.73
C ALA A 2 -10.75 23.94 -13.83
N THR A 3 -11.13 24.07 -12.55
CA THR A 3 -11.22 22.92 -11.63
C THR A 3 -12.45 22.04 -11.87
N THR A 4 -13.55 22.59 -12.39
CA THR A 4 -14.78 21.83 -12.65
C THR A 4 -14.65 20.91 -13.87
N THR A 5 -13.87 21.32 -14.88
CA THR A 5 -13.66 20.53 -16.11
C THR A 5 -12.77 19.31 -15.87
N ALA A 6 -11.79 19.40 -14.98
CA ALA A 6 -10.91 18.27 -14.65
C ALA A 6 -11.65 17.14 -13.90
N THR A 7 -12.54 17.49 -12.96
CA THR A 7 -13.35 16.50 -12.23
C THR A 7 -14.34 15.80 -13.15
N GLN A 8 -14.98 16.53 -14.08
CA GLN A 8 -15.89 15.94 -15.05
C GLN A 8 -15.17 14.97 -16.01
N ALA A 9 -13.96 15.31 -16.47
CA ALA A 9 -13.14 14.42 -17.29
C ALA A 9 -12.75 13.14 -16.53
N ALA A 10 -12.34 13.26 -15.26
CA ALA A 10 -11.99 12.10 -14.43
C ALA A 10 -13.18 11.16 -14.18
N THR A 11 -14.38 11.71 -13.95
CA THR A 11 -15.61 10.92 -13.81
C THR A 11 -16.01 10.22 -15.12
N ALA A 12 -15.86 10.89 -16.27
CA ALA A 12 -16.15 10.26 -17.57
C ALA A 12 -15.20 9.10 -17.88
N ILE A 13 -13.91 9.23 -17.54
CA ILE A 13 -12.92 8.16 -17.71
C ILE A 13 -13.24 6.98 -16.79
N SER A 14 -13.63 7.21 -15.53
CA SER A 14 -13.96 6.12 -14.61
C SER A 14 -15.22 5.36 -15.03
N SER A 15 -16.25 6.07 -15.52
CA SER A 15 -17.46 5.43 -16.08
C SER A 15 -17.15 4.60 -17.33
N SER A 16 -16.29 5.09 -18.22
CA SER A 16 -15.89 4.36 -19.44
C SER A 16 -15.12 3.07 -19.11
N ARG A 17 -14.20 3.12 -18.12
CA ARG A 17 -13.47 1.93 -17.66
C ARG A 17 -14.38 0.88 -17.04
N ARG A 18 -15.38 1.31 -16.26
CA ARG A 18 -16.38 0.38 -15.70
C ARG A 18 -17.16 -0.32 -16.82
N LEU A 19 -17.58 0.42 -17.83
CA LEU A 19 -18.31 -0.15 -18.96
C LEU A 19 -17.44 -1.16 -19.74
N ILE A 20 -16.16 -0.88 -19.95
CA ILE A 20 -15.23 -1.83 -20.59
C ILE A 20 -15.18 -3.16 -19.82
N ASN A 21 -15.06 -3.13 -18.49
CA ASN A 21 -15.06 -4.36 -17.69
C ASN A 21 -16.39 -5.12 -17.81
N GLU A 22 -17.52 -4.41 -17.76
CA GLU A 22 -18.84 -5.02 -17.94
C GLU A 22 -18.98 -5.67 -19.34
N LEU A 23 -18.39 -5.08 -20.38
CA LEU A 23 -18.38 -5.64 -21.74
C LEU A 23 -17.48 -6.90 -21.86
N TYR A 24 -16.31 -6.91 -21.21
CA TYR A 24 -15.47 -8.12 -21.15
C TYR A 24 -16.16 -9.25 -20.37
N ASP A 25 -16.83 -8.94 -19.26
CA ASP A 25 -17.62 -9.92 -18.50
C ASP A 25 -18.76 -10.49 -19.35
N MET A 26 -19.35 -9.71 -20.25
CA MET A 26 -20.35 -10.21 -21.20
C MET A 26 -19.76 -11.17 -22.22
N LEU A 27 -18.59 -10.87 -22.80
CA LEU A 27 -17.88 -11.80 -23.71
C LEU A 27 -17.58 -13.13 -23.03
N GLU A 28 -17.16 -13.10 -21.76
CA GLU A 28 -16.90 -14.32 -20.99
C GLU A 28 -18.19 -15.08 -20.66
N ARG A 29 -19.26 -14.37 -20.25
CA ARG A 29 -20.53 -14.98 -19.85
C ARG A 29 -21.29 -15.61 -21.01
N GLU A 30 -21.28 -14.98 -22.18
CA GLU A 30 -21.95 -15.50 -23.38
C GLU A 30 -21.21 -16.69 -24.00
N GLN A 31 -19.99 -16.99 -23.54
CA GLN A 31 -19.09 -18.02 -24.08
C GLN A 31 -18.83 -17.88 -25.59
N ASP A 32 -19.04 -16.68 -26.13
CA ASP A 32 -18.72 -16.34 -27.51
C ASP A 32 -17.64 -15.25 -27.52
N PRO A 33 -16.36 -15.62 -27.39
CA PRO A 33 -15.27 -14.65 -27.43
C PRO A 33 -15.15 -13.96 -28.80
N ASN A 34 -15.88 -14.44 -29.82
CA ASN A 34 -15.86 -13.93 -31.17
C ASN A 34 -17.05 -13.01 -31.48
N ASN A 35 -17.81 -12.58 -30.46
CA ASN A 35 -18.92 -11.65 -30.67
C ASN A 35 -18.39 -10.25 -31.08
N THR A 36 -18.35 -10.01 -32.38
CA THR A 36 -17.81 -8.78 -32.99
C THR A 36 -18.52 -7.52 -32.52
N VAL A 37 -19.81 -7.61 -32.18
CA VAL A 37 -20.60 -6.45 -31.70
C VAL A 37 -20.11 -5.98 -30.32
N ILE A 38 -19.78 -6.91 -29.42
CA ILE A 38 -19.25 -6.53 -28.10
C ILE A 38 -17.82 -5.97 -28.25
N LEU A 39 -17.01 -6.56 -29.12
CA LEU A 39 -15.67 -6.05 -29.42
C LEU A 39 -15.71 -4.64 -30.06
N GLU A 40 -16.69 -4.35 -30.93
CA GLU A 40 -16.92 -3.00 -31.46
C GLU A 40 -17.22 -1.98 -30.34
N LEU A 41 -18.03 -2.36 -29.36
CA LEU A 41 -18.33 -1.50 -28.21
C LEU A 41 -17.09 -1.26 -27.35
N ILE A 42 -16.28 -2.29 -27.12
CA ILE A 42 -15.01 -2.19 -26.39
C ILE A 42 -14.03 -1.28 -27.15
N LEU A 43 -13.92 -1.44 -28.47
CA LEU A 43 -13.11 -0.57 -29.34
C LEU A 43 -13.50 0.91 -29.19
N GLY A 44 -14.80 1.20 -29.26
CA GLY A 44 -15.32 2.56 -29.12
C GLY A 44 -15.04 3.17 -27.74
N GLN A 45 -15.12 2.38 -26.67
CA GLN A 45 -14.80 2.85 -25.32
C GLN A 45 -13.30 3.13 -25.13
N TRP A 46 -12.41 2.31 -25.68
CA TRP A 46 -10.97 2.59 -25.66
C TRP A 46 -10.61 3.85 -26.47
N GLU A 47 -11.23 4.06 -27.64
CA GLU A 47 -11.07 5.31 -28.41
C GLU A 47 -11.54 6.52 -27.59
N GLN A 48 -12.67 6.41 -26.88
CA GLN A 48 -13.22 7.48 -26.04
C GLN A 48 -12.31 7.83 -24.84
N ILE A 49 -11.64 6.83 -24.25
CA ILE A 49 -10.64 7.03 -23.19
C ILE A 49 -9.36 7.67 -23.73
N GLY A 50 -9.09 7.53 -25.03
CA GLY A 50 -7.87 7.99 -25.69
C GLY A 50 -6.71 6.99 -25.60
N ASP A 51 -6.97 5.74 -25.21
CA ASP A 51 -5.96 4.66 -25.23
C ASP A 51 -5.93 3.98 -26.60
N ILE A 52 -5.25 4.64 -27.54
CA ILE A 52 -5.20 4.20 -28.94
C ILE A 52 -4.52 2.83 -29.10
N GLN A 53 -3.59 2.46 -28.22
CA GLN A 53 -2.90 1.17 -28.30
C GLN A 53 -3.85 0.01 -27.99
N MET A 54 -4.62 0.13 -26.91
CA MET A 54 -5.65 -0.86 -26.58
C MET A 54 -6.73 -0.95 -27.65
N ALA A 55 -7.18 0.20 -28.16
CA ALA A 55 -8.13 0.25 -29.27
C ALA A 55 -7.60 -0.44 -30.54
N LEU A 56 -6.32 -0.24 -30.90
CA LEU A 56 -5.71 -0.92 -32.05
C LEU A 56 -5.65 -2.44 -31.84
N GLY A 57 -5.33 -2.92 -30.64
CA GLY A 57 -5.34 -4.35 -30.32
C GLY A 57 -6.72 -4.99 -30.52
N VAL A 58 -7.77 -4.34 -30.02
CA VAL A 58 -9.16 -4.80 -30.18
C VAL A 58 -9.58 -4.75 -31.67
N ALA A 59 -9.17 -3.72 -32.41
CA ALA A 59 -9.45 -3.65 -33.85
C ALA A 59 -8.75 -4.79 -34.63
N ASP A 60 -7.51 -5.14 -34.28
CA ASP A 60 -6.82 -6.28 -34.88
C ASP A 60 -7.51 -7.62 -34.54
N GLU A 61 -8.02 -7.80 -33.32
CA GLU A 61 -8.82 -8.97 -32.93
C GLU A 61 -10.12 -9.07 -33.75
N ILE A 62 -10.85 -7.96 -33.91
CA ILE A 62 -12.06 -7.90 -34.74
C ILE A 62 -11.75 -8.32 -36.18
N ILE A 63 -10.63 -7.88 -36.76
CA ILE A 63 -10.23 -8.25 -38.13
C ILE A 63 -9.81 -9.72 -38.25
N GLN A 64 -9.25 -10.30 -37.18
CA GLN A 64 -8.96 -11.74 -37.17
C GLN A 64 -10.24 -12.58 -37.19
N ILE A 65 -11.29 -12.13 -36.50
CA ILE A 65 -12.59 -12.80 -36.45
C ILE A 65 -13.38 -12.57 -37.75
N ASP A 66 -13.47 -11.31 -38.19
CA ASP A 66 -14.12 -10.89 -39.42
C ASP A 66 -13.17 -10.01 -40.26
N PRO A 67 -12.47 -10.60 -41.24
CA PRO A 67 -11.55 -9.86 -42.11
C PRO A 67 -12.19 -8.74 -42.93
N GLN A 68 -13.51 -8.72 -43.09
CA GLN A 68 -14.24 -7.71 -43.87
C GLN A 68 -14.86 -6.61 -42.99
N HIS A 69 -14.54 -6.60 -41.69
CA HIS A 69 -15.18 -5.73 -40.72
C HIS A 69 -14.82 -4.24 -40.92
N ALA A 70 -15.74 -3.47 -41.51
CA ALA A 70 -15.48 -2.13 -42.00
C ALA A 70 -15.02 -1.13 -40.93
N ILE A 71 -15.56 -1.19 -39.71
CA ILE A 71 -15.26 -0.25 -38.62
C ILE A 71 -13.82 -0.39 -38.13
N ALA A 72 -13.37 -1.62 -37.89
CA ALA A 72 -12.01 -1.91 -37.43
C ALA A 72 -10.96 -1.50 -38.48
N HIS A 73 -11.19 -1.80 -39.77
CA HIS A 73 -10.33 -1.33 -40.86
C HIS A 73 -10.26 0.20 -40.94
N ALA A 74 -11.39 0.90 -40.81
CA ALA A 74 -11.42 2.35 -40.79
C ALA A 74 -10.65 2.92 -39.60
N PHE A 75 -10.78 2.31 -38.42
CA PHE A 75 -10.05 2.70 -37.21
C PHE A 75 -8.53 2.53 -37.35
N ILE A 76 -8.06 1.40 -37.86
CA ILE A 76 -6.63 1.14 -38.10
C ILE A 76 -6.07 2.11 -39.14
N ASN A 77 -6.77 2.32 -40.25
CA ASN A 77 -6.33 3.26 -41.30
C ASN A 77 -6.26 4.70 -40.79
N LYS A 78 -7.15 5.08 -39.86
CA LYS A 78 -7.14 6.41 -39.21
C LYS A 78 -5.94 6.58 -38.27
N HIS A 79 -5.50 5.54 -37.57
CA HIS A 79 -4.53 5.65 -36.46
C HIS A 79 -3.17 5.00 -36.71
N ARG A 80 -2.94 4.34 -37.86
CA ARG A 80 -1.64 3.81 -38.25
C ARG A 80 -0.93 4.79 -39.20
N PRO A 81 -0.13 5.75 -38.69
CA PRO A 81 0.61 6.66 -39.54
C PRO A 81 1.66 5.88 -40.35
N GLY A 82 1.48 5.75 -41.66
CA GLY A 82 2.49 5.20 -42.55
C GLY A 82 2.02 4.32 -43.71
N ALA A 83 0.73 3.97 -43.80
CA ALA A 83 0.21 3.25 -44.97
C ALA A 83 -0.08 4.25 -46.11
N TYR A 84 0.87 4.40 -47.02
CA TYR A 84 0.70 5.13 -48.27
C TYR A 84 -0.54 4.61 -49.03
N SER A 85 -1.53 5.47 -49.22
CA SER A 85 -2.64 5.22 -50.14
C SER A 85 -2.10 5.31 -51.58
N PRO A 86 -2.22 4.26 -52.42
CA PRO A 86 -1.81 4.34 -53.81
C PRO A 86 -2.82 5.21 -54.55
N ALA A 87 -2.41 6.44 -54.89
CA ALA A 87 -3.22 7.36 -55.66
C ALA A 87 -3.59 6.76 -57.02
N ALA A 88 -4.90 6.70 -57.28
CA ALA A 88 -5.47 6.41 -58.59
C ALA A 88 -4.88 7.36 -59.64
N THR A 89 -4.18 6.80 -60.62
CA THR A 89 -3.59 7.55 -61.73
C THR A 89 -4.65 7.76 -62.80
N ALA A 90 -5.22 8.97 -62.84
CA ALA A 90 -5.93 9.48 -64.00
C ALA A 90 -4.93 10.00 -65.04
N SER A 91 -5.20 9.65 -66.29
CA SER A 91 -4.50 10.00 -67.53
C SER A 91 -4.31 11.50 -67.78
N SER A 92 -3.16 11.92 -68.31
CA SER A 92 -3.05 12.65 -69.61
C SER A 92 -1.63 13.18 -69.95
N SER A 93 -1.32 13.10 -71.25
CA SER A 93 -0.40 13.92 -72.07
C SER A 93 1.13 13.72 -72.06
N SER A 94 1.58 12.91 -73.03
CA SER A 94 2.47 13.25 -74.17
C SER A 94 3.60 14.30 -74.04
N GLY A 95 4.85 13.86 -74.30
CA GLY A 95 5.89 14.68 -74.93
C GLY A 95 7.34 14.20 -74.65
N PRO A 96 8.29 14.21 -75.61
CA PRO A 96 9.30 13.14 -75.72
C PRO A 96 10.77 13.58 -75.54
N SER A 97 11.68 12.60 -75.73
CA SER A 97 13.16 12.66 -75.86
C SER A 97 13.94 12.68 -74.54
N SER A 98 15.06 11.97 -74.33
CA SER A 98 16.04 11.36 -75.24
C SER A 98 16.82 10.23 -74.57
N ALA A 99 17.39 9.37 -75.41
CA ALA A 99 18.21 8.19 -75.15
C ALA A 99 19.44 8.38 -74.23
N SER A 100 19.75 7.35 -73.44
CA SER A 100 21.12 6.82 -73.30
C SER A 100 21.10 5.39 -72.77
N THR A 101 21.33 4.45 -73.70
CA THR A 101 21.68 3.04 -73.52
C THR A 101 23.10 2.86 -72.99
N SER A 102 23.29 2.00 -71.97
CA SER A 102 24.53 1.22 -71.80
C SER A 102 24.34 0.00 -70.87
N ALA A 103 24.46 -1.19 -71.49
CA ALA A 103 25.01 -2.48 -71.02
C ALA A 103 24.75 -2.92 -69.55
N SER A 104 23.97 -3.94 -69.20
CA SER A 104 24.03 -5.37 -69.58
C SER A 104 25.43 -6.00 -69.55
N ARG A 105 25.78 -6.64 -68.41
CA ARG A 105 26.74 -7.75 -68.39
C ARG A 105 26.25 -8.84 -67.43
N THR A 106 25.75 -9.90 -68.05
CA THR A 106 25.48 -11.24 -67.49
C THR A 106 26.78 -12.02 -67.32
N THR A 107 26.95 -12.71 -66.20
CA THR A 107 27.67 -14.00 -66.17
C THR A 107 27.02 -14.93 -65.17
N SER A 108 26.61 -16.06 -65.71
CA SER A 108 25.92 -17.19 -65.11
C SER A 108 26.89 -18.16 -64.43
N ALA A 109 26.27 -19.09 -63.68
CA ALA A 109 26.72 -20.46 -63.40
C ALA A 109 27.70 -20.67 -62.23
N SER A 110 27.22 -21.34 -61.18
CA SER A 110 27.30 -22.81 -61.15
C SER A 110 26.47 -23.39 -60.00
N SER A 111 25.53 -24.24 -60.38
CA SER A 111 24.71 -25.12 -59.55
C SER A 111 25.44 -26.44 -59.30
N THR A 112 25.51 -26.88 -58.04
CA THR A 112 25.82 -28.27 -57.70
C THR A 112 24.76 -28.80 -56.74
N THR A 113 24.03 -29.78 -57.23
CA THR A 113 22.96 -30.57 -56.62
C THR A 113 23.50 -31.65 -55.66
N THR A 114 22.85 -31.75 -54.46
CA THR A 114 22.34 -32.93 -53.69
C THR A 114 23.20 -34.22 -53.52
N PRO A 115 22.98 -35.08 -52.49
CA PRO A 115 21.73 -35.48 -51.80
C PRO A 115 21.79 -35.34 -50.25
N GLY A 116 20.72 -35.34 -49.45
CA GLY A 116 19.47 -36.09 -49.54
C GLY A 116 19.53 -37.33 -48.62
N ILE A 117 19.36 -37.15 -47.30
CA ILE A 117 19.00 -38.24 -46.36
C ILE A 117 17.94 -37.67 -45.41
N GLY A 118 16.72 -38.18 -45.56
CA GLY A 118 15.62 -37.91 -44.63
C GLY A 118 15.66 -38.87 -43.44
N SER A 119 15.02 -38.46 -42.35
CA SER A 119 14.22 -39.37 -41.53
C SER A 119 13.30 -38.60 -40.61
N SER A 120 11.99 -38.79 -40.81
CA SER A 120 10.95 -38.53 -39.81
C SER A 120 11.10 -39.50 -38.65
N ILE A 121 11.13 -39.00 -37.41
CA ILE A 121 10.77 -39.79 -36.23
C ILE A 121 9.90 -38.93 -35.31
N MET A 122 8.62 -39.29 -35.25
CA MET A 122 7.79 -39.02 -34.08
C MET A 122 8.41 -39.71 -32.87
N GLY A 123 8.64 -38.97 -31.79
CA GLY A 123 9.12 -39.50 -30.51
C GLY A 123 8.40 -38.85 -29.35
N ARG A 124 7.34 -39.52 -28.88
CA ARG A 124 6.66 -39.27 -27.60
C ARG A 124 7.67 -39.14 -26.45
N LEU A 125 7.52 -38.09 -25.65
CA LEU A 125 8.17 -37.94 -24.35
C LEU A 125 7.55 -38.92 -23.33
N PRO A 126 8.34 -39.76 -22.63
CA PRO A 126 7.84 -40.47 -21.47
C PRO A 126 8.00 -39.62 -20.20
N MET A 127 6.90 -39.44 -19.48
CA MET A 127 6.87 -39.13 -18.06
C MET A 127 7.76 -40.11 -17.30
N ARG A 128 8.78 -39.59 -16.60
CA ARG A 128 9.60 -40.37 -15.66
C ARG A 128 9.36 -39.84 -14.25
N THR A 129 8.50 -40.56 -13.53
CA THR A 129 8.39 -40.56 -12.08
C THR A 129 9.72 -41.05 -11.48
N PHE A 130 10.38 -40.20 -10.69
CA PHE A 130 11.48 -40.62 -9.82
C PHE A 130 10.98 -40.70 -8.38
N LEU A 131 10.69 -41.93 -7.95
CA LEU A 131 10.63 -42.36 -6.56
C LEU A 131 12.01 -42.93 -6.19
N GLY A 132 12.63 -42.38 -5.13
CA GLY A 132 13.78 -42.92 -4.42
C GLY A 132 13.94 -42.09 -3.16
N SER A 133 13.64 -42.54 -1.95
CA SER A 133 14.07 -43.73 -1.22
C SER A 133 15.59 -43.83 -1.08
N GLY A 134 16.10 -43.17 -0.04
CA GLY A 134 17.41 -43.35 0.60
C GLY A 134 17.45 -42.39 1.80
N GLY A 135 17.47 -42.80 3.07
CA GLY A 135 17.96 -44.04 3.65
C GLY A 135 19.42 -43.90 4.02
N SER A 136 19.74 -43.08 5.03
CA SER A 136 21.07 -43.07 5.64
C SER A 136 21.02 -42.78 7.15
N ASN A 137 21.34 -43.84 7.89
CA ASN A 137 21.64 -43.91 9.31
C ASN A 137 22.82 -43.02 9.71
N THR A 138 22.68 -42.26 10.81
CA THR A 138 23.81 -41.83 11.63
C THR A 138 23.53 -42.07 13.11
N ARG A 139 23.87 -43.30 13.52
CA ARG A 139 24.64 -43.69 14.70
C ARG A 139 24.56 -42.78 15.94
N ASN A 140 23.75 -43.26 16.88
CA ASN A 140 23.72 -42.92 18.29
C ASN A 140 24.95 -43.57 18.99
N GLN A 141 25.80 -42.78 19.64
CA GLN A 141 26.72 -43.26 20.69
C GLN A 141 26.74 -42.24 21.83
N GLY A 142 26.21 -42.67 22.98
CA GLY A 142 26.35 -41.97 24.24
C GLY A 142 27.70 -42.26 24.89
N ILE A 143 28.25 -41.27 25.60
CA ILE A 143 29.29 -41.45 26.59
C ILE A 143 28.93 -40.58 27.80
N ASN A 144 28.70 -41.27 28.93
CA ASN A 144 28.60 -40.71 30.27
C ASN A 144 29.95 -40.18 30.74
N GLY A 145 29.96 -39.06 31.45
CA GLY A 145 31.17 -38.51 32.07
C GLY A 145 30.84 -37.53 33.20
N SER A 146 30.53 -38.06 34.38
CA SER A 146 30.40 -37.35 35.65
C SER A 146 31.78 -37.01 36.21
N THR A 147 32.01 -35.76 36.61
CA THR A 147 33.07 -35.40 37.55
C THR A 147 32.58 -34.39 38.58
N THR A 148 32.37 -34.89 39.79
CA THR A 148 32.41 -34.20 41.07
C THR A 148 33.77 -33.55 41.31
N THR A 149 33.80 -32.33 41.85
CA THR A 149 34.98 -31.81 42.55
C THR A 149 34.55 -31.08 43.81
N THR A 150 34.85 -31.73 44.93
CA THR A 150 34.83 -31.25 46.30
C THR A 150 36.06 -30.38 46.57
N GLY A 151 35.89 -29.31 47.34
CA GLY A 151 37.01 -28.51 47.85
C GLY A 151 36.54 -27.55 48.94
N SER A 152 36.65 -28.00 50.20
CA SER A 152 36.48 -27.22 51.42
C SER A 152 37.62 -26.21 51.61
N ASN A 153 37.36 -25.10 52.32
CA ASN A 153 38.23 -24.58 53.39
C ASN A 153 37.56 -23.44 54.20
N THR A 154 37.17 -23.78 55.42
CA THR A 154 37.47 -23.15 56.72
C THR A 154 37.72 -21.63 56.87
N ALA A 155 36.91 -21.06 57.79
CA ALA A 155 37.29 -20.37 59.05
C ALA A 155 37.40 -18.82 59.15
N SER A 156 36.90 -18.36 60.32
CA SER A 156 37.15 -17.10 61.06
C SER A 156 36.61 -15.79 60.50
N GLU A 157 36.14 -14.80 61.27
CA GLU A 157 35.86 -14.63 62.71
C GLU A 157 35.23 -13.23 62.88
N ASN A 158 34.49 -13.05 63.98
CA ASN A 158 34.30 -11.80 64.74
C ASN A 158 33.47 -10.61 64.18
N GLY A 159 32.31 -10.41 64.83
CA GLY A 159 32.19 -9.33 65.82
C GLY A 159 31.36 -8.11 65.42
N SER A 160 30.19 -7.91 66.06
CA SER A 160 30.00 -6.89 67.11
C SER A 160 28.56 -6.40 67.24
N ILE A 161 28.17 -6.26 68.50
CA ILE A 161 26.88 -5.90 69.07
C ILE A 161 26.76 -4.37 69.15
N SER A 162 25.56 -3.81 68.97
CA SER A 162 25.13 -2.69 69.83
C SER A 162 23.61 -2.63 69.99
N VAL A 163 23.23 -2.45 71.26
CA VAL A 163 21.91 -2.39 71.86
C VAL A 163 21.57 -0.92 72.14
N SER A 164 20.31 -0.52 71.97
CA SER A 164 19.51 0.42 72.80
C SER A 164 18.32 0.91 71.93
N ALA A 165 17.12 1.26 72.36
CA ALA A 165 16.45 1.33 73.65
C ALA A 165 14.93 1.29 73.36
N ARG A 166 14.13 0.72 74.26
CA ARG A 166 12.71 1.10 74.46
C ARG A 166 12.66 2.04 75.68
N PRO A 167 11.68 2.94 75.78
CA PRO A 167 10.50 2.58 76.59
C PRO A 167 9.16 3.22 76.19
N ASN A 168 8.09 2.64 76.77
CA ASN A 168 6.77 3.21 77.08
C ASN A 168 5.62 3.15 76.05
N GLN A 169 4.99 1.97 75.99
CA GLN A 169 3.65 1.67 76.52
C GLN A 169 2.67 2.85 76.76
N LEU A 170 1.60 2.91 75.94
CA LEU A 170 0.26 3.45 76.24
C LEU A 170 -0.79 2.72 75.35
N ASP A 171 -2.02 2.58 75.87
CA ASP A 171 -3.11 1.71 75.41
C ASP A 171 -3.60 1.89 73.95
N PRO A 172 -3.86 0.80 73.18
CA PRO A 172 -4.32 0.89 71.79
C PRO A 172 -5.85 0.93 71.60
N ILE A 173 -6.67 0.88 72.66
CA ILE A 173 -8.13 0.70 72.52
C ILE A 173 -8.91 2.03 72.52
N ALA A 174 -8.34 3.13 73.03
CA ALA A 174 -9.03 4.43 73.07
C ALA A 174 -8.73 5.36 71.87
N ALA A 175 -7.76 5.02 71.00
CA ALA A 175 -7.33 5.88 69.90
C ALA A 175 -8.02 5.59 68.54
N MET A 176 -8.82 4.53 68.43
CA MET A 176 -9.47 4.16 67.16
C MET A 176 -10.83 4.84 66.89
N ALA A 177 -11.42 5.55 67.86
CA ALA A 177 -12.78 6.08 67.73
C ALA A 177 -12.88 7.55 67.25
N ALA A 178 -11.77 8.25 67.02
CA ALA A 178 -11.80 9.71 66.71
C ALA A 178 -11.01 10.13 65.45
N GLY A 179 -10.62 9.18 64.58
CA GLY A 179 -9.84 9.46 63.37
C GLY A 179 -10.58 9.36 62.03
N ALA A 180 -11.89 9.06 62.04
CA ALA A 180 -12.61 8.63 60.83
C ALA A 180 -13.28 9.73 59.99
N LEU A 181 -13.06 11.03 60.28
CA LEU A 181 -13.76 12.13 59.58
C LEU A 181 -12.85 13.12 58.85
N ASN A 182 -11.72 12.65 58.32
CA ASN A 182 -10.94 13.44 57.37
C ASN A 182 -10.52 12.60 56.16
N ALA A 183 -11.52 12.16 55.39
CA ALA A 183 -11.34 11.57 54.07
C ALA A 183 -10.92 12.66 53.08
N GLY A 184 -9.65 13.05 53.13
CA GLY A 184 -9.04 13.85 52.06
C GLY A 184 -9.18 13.09 50.74
N LYS A 185 -9.76 13.77 49.74
CA LYS A 185 -9.89 13.42 48.31
C LYS A 185 -8.97 12.26 47.89
N MET A 186 -9.37 11.02 48.15
CA MET A 186 -8.62 9.85 47.71
C MET A 186 -8.83 9.78 46.21
N ARG A 187 -7.81 10.23 45.46
CA ARG A 187 -7.75 9.98 44.02
C ARG A 187 -7.77 8.46 43.84
N SER A 188 -8.88 7.95 43.33
CA SER A 188 -9.10 6.58 42.95
C SER A 188 -7.84 6.04 42.23
N THR A 189 -7.10 5.16 42.90
CA THR A 189 -6.01 4.41 42.31
C THR A 189 -6.63 3.28 41.48
N LYS A 190 -7.16 3.65 40.31
CA LYS A 190 -7.72 2.68 39.36
C LYS A 190 -6.62 1.69 38.98
N ARG A 191 -6.81 0.42 39.32
CA ARG A 191 -5.90 -0.67 38.92
C ARG A 191 -6.00 -0.85 37.41
N PRO A 192 -4.89 -1.15 36.70
CA PRO A 192 -4.96 -1.57 35.32
C PRO A 192 -5.89 -2.79 35.21
N LEU A 193 -6.89 -2.71 34.32
CA LEU A 193 -7.74 -3.84 33.99
C LEU A 193 -6.90 -4.82 33.16
N PHE A 194 -6.77 -6.05 33.65
CA PHE A 194 -6.18 -7.15 32.88
C PHE A 194 -7.27 -7.72 31.99
N PHE A 195 -7.09 -7.62 30.67
CA PHE A 195 -7.97 -8.29 29.73
C PHE A 195 -7.43 -9.71 29.48
N PRO A 196 -8.29 -10.76 29.55
CA PRO A 196 -7.89 -12.09 29.12
C PRO A 196 -7.47 -12.09 27.65
N ALA A 197 -6.66 -13.07 27.24
CA ALA A 197 -6.28 -13.24 25.84
C ALA A 197 -7.53 -13.35 24.94
N GLU A 198 -7.45 -12.78 23.74
CA GLU A 198 -8.56 -12.81 22.77
C GLU A 198 -8.93 -14.27 22.44
N PRO A 199 -10.24 -14.64 22.48
CA PRO A 199 -10.68 -15.99 22.19
C PRO A 199 -10.28 -16.37 20.75
N LYS A 200 -9.73 -17.58 20.57
CA LYS A 200 -9.19 -18.04 19.28
C LYS A 200 -10.24 -18.68 18.39
N THR A 201 -11.36 -19.09 18.98
CA THR A 201 -12.45 -19.77 18.30
C THR A 201 -13.77 -19.06 18.55
N ASP A 202 -14.69 -19.17 17.58
CA ASP A 202 -16.04 -18.58 17.71
C ASP A 202 -16.80 -19.16 18.92
N ASP A 203 -16.57 -20.44 19.25
CA ASP A 203 -17.16 -21.09 20.41
C ASP A 203 -16.63 -20.49 21.72
N GLU A 204 -15.32 -20.27 21.85
CA GLU A 204 -14.72 -19.58 23.00
C GLU A 204 -15.26 -18.15 23.14
N LYS A 205 -15.47 -17.46 22.01
CA LYS A 205 -16.03 -16.12 21.99
C LYS A 205 -17.47 -16.12 22.47
N ASN A 206 -18.32 -17.03 21.98
CA ASN A 206 -19.71 -17.15 22.40
C ASN A 206 -19.82 -17.49 23.89
N MET A 207 -18.98 -18.41 24.40
CA MET A 207 -18.92 -18.71 25.83
C MET A 207 -18.53 -17.49 26.65
N LEU A 208 -17.53 -16.74 26.22
CA LEU A 208 -17.07 -15.54 26.92
C LEU A 208 -18.13 -14.41 26.88
N GLU A 209 -18.88 -14.29 25.79
CA GLU A 209 -20.03 -13.38 25.70
C GLU A 209 -21.16 -13.78 26.65
N GLU A 210 -21.49 -15.07 26.76
CA GLU A 210 -22.48 -15.58 27.72
C GLU A 210 -22.06 -15.30 29.17
N ASP A 211 -20.81 -15.62 29.52
CA ASP A 211 -20.24 -15.35 30.84
C ASP A 211 -20.26 -13.85 31.18
N LEU A 212 -19.90 -12.98 30.21
CA LEU A 212 -19.95 -11.53 30.38
C LEU A 212 -21.39 -11.02 30.58
N VAL A 213 -22.37 -11.57 29.87
CA VAL A 213 -23.78 -11.21 30.04
C VAL A 213 -24.27 -11.60 31.43
N GLU A 214 -23.87 -12.75 31.96
CA GLU A 214 -24.22 -13.17 33.32
C GLU A 214 -23.55 -12.27 34.38
N LEU A 215 -22.24 -12.07 34.29
CA LEU A 215 -21.50 -11.18 35.17
C LEU A 215 -22.04 -9.74 35.15
N PHE A 216 -22.50 -9.28 33.99
CA PHE A 216 -23.08 -7.96 33.84
C PHE A 216 -24.46 -7.85 34.51
N LYS A 217 -25.30 -8.88 34.42
CA LYS A 217 -26.58 -8.92 35.15
C LYS A 217 -26.34 -8.91 36.66
N ASP A 218 -25.36 -9.66 37.14
CA ASP A 218 -24.98 -9.67 38.55
C ASP A 218 -24.48 -8.28 39.00
N LEU A 219 -23.66 -7.62 38.17
CA LEU A 219 -23.20 -6.26 38.44
C LEU A 219 -24.37 -5.27 38.50
N GLN A 220 -25.35 -5.36 37.59
CA GLN A 220 -26.54 -4.52 37.61
C GLN A 220 -27.42 -4.75 38.84
N ALA A 221 -27.62 -6.01 39.24
CA ALA A 221 -28.37 -6.36 40.44
C ALA A 221 -27.70 -5.76 41.68
N ARG A 222 -26.37 -5.89 41.78
CA ARG A 222 -25.60 -5.34 42.90
C ARG A 222 -25.57 -3.82 42.91
N ALA A 223 -25.53 -3.18 41.75
CA ALA A 223 -25.67 -1.73 41.64
C ALA A 223 -27.08 -1.25 42.09
N ALA A 224 -28.13 -2.02 41.80
CA ALA A 224 -29.47 -1.70 42.27
C ALA A 224 -29.62 -1.82 43.79
N GLU A 225 -29.01 -2.84 44.40
CA GLU A 225 -28.93 -2.97 45.87
C GLU A 225 -28.16 -1.78 46.49
N LEU A 226 -26.99 -1.45 45.93
CA LEU A 226 -26.17 -0.33 46.40
C LEU A 226 -26.88 1.02 46.26
N GLU A 227 -27.61 1.27 45.16
CA GLU A 227 -28.42 2.48 45.02
C GLU A 227 -29.47 2.59 46.14
N CYS A 228 -30.14 1.49 46.50
CA CYS A 228 -31.10 1.46 47.61
C CYS A 228 -30.45 1.81 48.95
N GLU A 229 -29.29 1.23 49.24
CA GLU A 229 -28.53 1.52 50.48
C GLU A 229 -28.05 2.97 50.52
N MET A 230 -27.53 3.48 49.40
CA MET A 230 -27.05 4.85 49.31
C MET A 230 -28.17 5.87 49.53
N VAL A 231 -29.38 5.65 48.99
CA VAL A 231 -30.55 6.50 49.24
C VAL A 231 -30.90 6.53 50.73
N ILE A 232 -30.77 5.41 51.45
CA ILE A 232 -30.98 5.39 52.91
C ILE A 232 -29.93 6.25 53.61
N LEU A 233 -28.65 6.15 53.22
CA LEU A 233 -27.57 6.92 53.81
C LEU A 233 -27.69 8.43 53.53
N GLU A 234 -28.13 8.81 52.34
CA GLU A 234 -28.43 10.20 51.97
C GLU A 234 -29.55 10.78 52.85
N ASN A 235 -30.62 10.01 53.08
CA ASN A 235 -31.72 10.42 53.98
C ASN A 235 -31.27 10.64 55.43
N VAL A 236 -30.19 9.98 55.87
CA VAL A 236 -29.59 10.14 57.20
C VAL A 236 -28.50 11.23 57.21
N GLY A 237 -28.17 11.82 56.04
CA GLY A 237 -27.15 12.85 55.89
C GLY A 237 -25.72 12.34 56.02
N LEU A 238 -25.49 11.04 55.77
CA LEU A 238 -24.17 10.40 55.93
C LEU A 238 -23.32 10.38 54.66
N VAL A 239 -23.92 10.55 53.48
CA VAL A 239 -23.23 10.51 52.18
C VAL A 239 -23.75 11.65 51.30
N ASP A 240 -22.82 12.47 50.79
CA ASP A 240 -23.10 13.56 49.83
C ASP A 240 -22.13 13.46 48.63
N ASN A 241 -22.09 12.28 48.00
CA ASN A 241 -21.28 12.02 46.81
C ASN A 241 -22.20 11.76 45.60
N ALA A 242 -22.78 12.83 45.05
CA ALA A 242 -23.64 12.79 43.88
C ALA A 242 -23.01 12.06 42.68
N GLU A 243 -21.68 12.09 42.55
CA GLU A 243 -20.94 11.38 41.49
C GLU A 243 -21.06 9.86 41.62
N ILE A 244 -20.90 9.31 42.83
CA ILE A 244 -21.01 7.86 43.07
C ILE A 244 -22.45 7.38 42.86
N PHE A 245 -23.44 8.21 43.21
CA PHE A 245 -24.86 7.93 42.92
C PHE A 245 -25.11 7.85 41.41
N GLN A 246 -24.58 8.81 40.66
CA GLN A 246 -24.76 8.83 39.22
C GLN A 246 -24.07 7.64 38.56
N ASP A 247 -22.85 7.29 38.98
CA ASP A 247 -22.13 6.11 38.51
C ASP A 247 -22.90 4.82 38.81
N THR A 248 -23.42 4.67 40.03
CA THR A 248 -24.19 3.48 40.43
C THR A 248 -25.46 3.35 39.59
N ARG A 249 -26.16 4.47 39.34
CA ARG A 249 -27.34 4.50 38.47
C ARG A 249 -26.98 4.17 37.03
N ASN A 250 -25.87 4.71 36.53
CA ASN A 250 -25.36 4.41 35.19
C ASN A 250 -25.03 2.91 35.05
N ILE A 251 -24.39 2.28 36.03
CA ILE A 251 -24.14 0.83 36.04
C ILE A 251 -25.48 0.06 36.00
N LYS A 252 -26.41 0.40 36.89
CA LYS A 252 -27.73 -0.24 36.97
C LYS A 252 -28.50 -0.17 35.66
N GLU A 253 -28.46 0.97 34.97
CA GLU A 253 -29.12 1.19 33.68
C GLU A 253 -28.34 0.59 32.50
N GLY A 254 -27.17 0.00 32.78
CA GLY A 254 -26.30 -0.60 31.80
C GLY A 254 -25.47 0.38 30.97
N ARG A 255 -25.38 1.63 31.40
CA ARG A 255 -24.55 2.70 30.82
C ARG A 255 -23.11 2.64 31.34
N LEU A 256 -22.47 1.47 31.25
CA LEU A 256 -21.11 1.25 31.73
C LEU A 256 -20.08 2.19 31.12
N SER A 257 -20.26 2.57 29.86
CA SER A 257 -19.36 3.50 29.16
C SER A 257 -19.28 4.88 29.81
N GLU A 258 -20.28 5.28 30.60
CA GLU A 258 -20.25 6.54 31.34
C GLU A 258 -19.42 6.45 32.64
N VAL A 259 -19.24 5.24 33.16
CA VAL A 259 -18.61 4.98 34.47
C VAL A 259 -17.17 4.50 34.31
N ILE A 260 -16.94 3.69 33.28
CA ILE A 260 -15.61 3.18 32.95
C ILE A 260 -14.86 4.31 32.23
N ILE A 261 -14.01 4.99 32.99
CA ILE A 261 -13.01 5.88 32.38
C ILE A 261 -12.04 4.98 31.62
N PRO A 262 -11.82 5.22 30.33
CA PRO A 262 -10.89 4.43 29.57
C PRO A 262 -9.50 4.51 30.20
N ALA A 263 -8.81 3.36 30.20
CA ALA A 263 -7.49 3.26 30.78
C ALA A 263 -6.58 4.30 30.11
N LEU A 264 -5.92 5.13 30.92
CA LEU A 264 -4.92 6.03 30.39
C LEU A 264 -3.80 5.18 29.78
N PRO A 265 -3.30 5.52 28.58
CA PRO A 265 -2.17 4.81 28.01
C PRO A 265 -1.00 4.81 28.98
N ARG A 266 -0.35 3.66 29.11
CA ARG A 266 0.80 3.46 30.00
C ARG A 266 1.88 4.53 29.72
N PRO A 267 2.70 4.96 30.70
CA PRO A 267 3.83 5.85 30.41
C PRO A 267 4.90 5.15 29.57
N VAL A 268 5.49 5.82 28.56
CA VAL A 268 6.55 5.25 27.69
C VAL A 268 7.71 4.67 28.51
N ARG A 269 8.10 5.33 29.60
CA ARG A 269 9.17 4.85 30.49
C ARG A 269 8.86 3.51 31.15
N GLN A 270 7.59 3.24 31.43
CA GLN A 270 7.17 1.96 31.98
C GLN A 270 7.24 0.89 30.89
N LEU A 271 6.68 1.18 29.70
CA LEU A 271 6.77 0.30 28.53
C LEU A 271 8.21 -0.13 28.25
N VAL A 272 9.15 0.83 28.16
CA VAL A 272 10.57 0.55 27.90
C VAL A 272 11.22 -0.35 28.97
N ARG A 273 10.77 -0.29 30.24
CA ARG A 273 11.28 -1.19 31.29
C ARG A 273 10.76 -2.62 31.16
N GLU A 274 9.58 -2.78 30.54
CA GLU A 274 8.94 -4.06 30.26
C GLU A 274 9.46 -4.67 28.95
N LEU A 275 10.11 -3.90 28.08
CA LEU A 275 10.78 -4.39 26.87
C LEU A 275 12.04 -5.18 27.23
N HIS A 276 11.84 -6.44 27.60
CA HIS A 276 12.87 -7.44 27.83
C HIS A 276 12.48 -8.75 27.14
N GLY A 277 13.47 -9.50 26.65
CA GLY A 277 13.22 -10.83 26.06
C GLY A 277 13.33 -10.85 24.54
N ASP A 278 12.50 -11.66 23.90
CA ASP A 278 12.53 -11.83 22.45
C ASP A 278 12.03 -10.57 21.74
N ARG A 279 12.59 -10.31 20.55
CA ARG A 279 12.20 -9.13 19.76
C ARG A 279 10.71 -9.16 19.41
N GLN A 280 10.15 -10.34 19.17
CA GLN A 280 8.73 -10.46 18.81
C GLN A 280 7.81 -10.11 19.98
N GLU A 281 8.14 -10.57 21.19
CA GLU A 281 7.41 -10.22 22.42
C GLU A 281 7.46 -8.71 22.68
N CYS A 282 8.64 -8.10 22.54
CA CYS A 282 8.79 -6.65 22.62
C CYS A 282 7.92 -5.92 21.58
N LEU A 283 7.87 -6.43 20.34
CA LEU A 283 7.08 -5.84 19.26
C LEU A 283 5.58 -5.91 19.58
N ASP A 284 5.11 -7.04 20.07
CA ASP A 284 3.70 -7.25 20.42
C ASP A 284 3.27 -6.34 21.58
N LEU A 285 4.15 -6.14 22.58
CA LEU A 285 3.91 -5.16 23.66
C LEU A 285 3.77 -3.72 23.15
N VAL A 286 4.58 -3.32 22.17
CA VAL A 286 4.49 -1.96 21.59
C VAL A 286 3.30 -1.81 20.66
N ILE A 287 2.94 -2.84 19.90
CA ILE A 287 1.69 -2.85 19.12
C ILE A 287 0.51 -2.65 20.06
N GLN A 288 0.46 -3.40 21.17
CA GLN A 288 -0.60 -3.26 22.15
C GLN A 288 -0.65 -1.85 22.77
N ASP A 289 0.50 -1.26 23.12
CA ASP A 289 0.58 0.13 23.59
C ASP A 289 0.01 1.11 22.57
N PHE A 290 0.32 0.93 21.28
CA PHE A 290 -0.15 1.81 20.23
C PHE A 290 -1.66 1.65 19.98
N ILE A 291 -2.19 0.44 20.07
CA ILE A 291 -3.65 0.19 20.02
C ILE A 291 -4.34 0.90 21.18
N GLU A 292 -3.82 0.79 22.41
CA GLU A 292 -4.35 1.50 23.59
C GLU A 292 -4.34 3.03 23.40
N VAL A 293 -3.24 3.59 22.88
CA VAL A 293 -3.14 5.03 22.59
C VAL A 293 -4.15 5.46 21.52
N ALA A 294 -4.35 4.64 20.48
CA ALA A 294 -5.29 4.92 19.41
C ALA A 294 -6.74 4.91 19.92
N GLN A 295 -7.13 3.86 20.64
CA GLN A 295 -8.46 3.73 21.25
C GLN A 295 -8.76 4.88 22.20
N TRP A 296 -7.85 5.16 23.14
CA TRP A 296 -8.00 6.26 24.08
C TRP A 296 -8.16 7.63 23.38
N THR A 297 -7.47 7.82 22.25
CA THR A 297 -7.59 9.05 21.46
C THR A 297 -8.96 9.16 20.80
N LEU A 298 -9.46 8.07 20.21
CA LEU A 298 -10.78 8.04 19.59
C LEU A 298 -11.88 8.33 20.60
N GLU A 299 -11.77 7.79 21.81
CA GLU A 299 -12.72 8.04 22.91
C GLU A 299 -12.66 9.49 23.40
N GLN A 300 -11.48 10.09 23.50
CA GLN A 300 -11.36 11.50 23.85
C GLN A 300 -12.03 12.42 22.81
N GLU A 301 -11.81 12.16 21.53
CA GLU A 301 -12.43 12.93 20.45
C GLU A 301 -13.95 12.74 20.45
N ALA A 302 -14.43 11.53 20.73
CA ALA A 302 -15.86 11.25 20.87
C ALA A 302 -16.47 12.01 22.07
N ALA A 303 -15.80 12.00 23.23
CA ALA A 303 -16.23 12.74 24.42
C ALA A 303 -16.25 14.26 24.19
N GLN A 304 -15.23 14.80 23.51
CA GLN A 304 -15.18 16.22 23.15
C GLN A 304 -16.30 16.59 22.18
N THR A 305 -16.55 15.75 21.17
CA THR A 305 -17.64 15.97 20.20
C THR A 305 -19.00 15.98 20.89
N ASN A 306 -19.22 15.08 21.87
CA ASN A 306 -20.46 15.05 22.65
C ASN A 306 -20.61 16.31 23.54
N ALA A 307 -19.52 16.80 24.14
CA ALA A 307 -19.53 18.03 24.93
C ALA A 307 -19.85 19.28 24.08
N ASP A 308 -19.30 19.37 22.87
CA ASP A 308 -19.55 20.47 21.94
C ASP A 308 -21.00 20.47 21.43
N ILE A 309 -21.59 19.28 21.21
CA ILE A 309 -23.01 19.16 20.83
C ILE A 309 -23.91 19.57 22.01
N GLY A 310 -23.57 19.15 23.24
CA GLY A 310 -24.36 19.48 24.44
C GLY A 310 -24.35 20.96 24.82
N THR A 311 -23.32 21.71 24.42
CA THR A 311 -23.20 23.15 24.69
C THR A 311 -23.78 24.05 23.60
N ALA A 312 -24.12 23.49 22.43
CA ALA A 312 -24.92 24.19 21.44
C ALA A 312 -26.36 24.34 21.97
N ALA A 313 -26.59 25.35 22.81
CA ALA A 313 -27.90 25.72 23.32
C ALA A 313 -28.90 25.71 22.17
N PRO A 314 -30.11 25.14 22.35
CA PRO A 314 -31.11 25.15 21.30
C PRO A 314 -31.32 26.59 20.90
N VAL A 315 -30.90 26.94 19.68
CA VAL A 315 -31.22 28.22 19.07
C VAL A 315 -32.73 28.21 18.99
N SER A 316 -33.35 28.85 20.00
CA SER A 316 -34.77 29.08 20.06
C SER A 316 -35.10 29.80 18.76
N SER A 317 -35.69 29.05 17.83
CA SER A 317 -36.30 29.55 16.63
C SER A 317 -37.44 30.46 17.07
N ARG A 318 -37.10 31.69 17.45
CA ARG A 318 -38.02 32.82 17.45
C ARG A 318 -38.42 33.02 15.99
N TYR A 319 -39.51 32.39 15.62
CA TYR A 319 -40.38 32.91 14.57
C TYR A 319 -40.78 34.32 15.03
N ASP A 320 -40.13 35.33 14.47
CA ASP A 320 -40.62 36.70 14.51
C ASP A 320 -41.84 36.77 13.58
N ASP A 321 -43.03 36.67 14.17
CA ASP A 321 -44.22 37.32 13.65
C ASP A 321 -44.00 38.84 13.73
N ARG A 322 -43.61 39.47 12.61
CA ARG A 322 -43.76 40.91 12.47
C ARG A 322 -44.10 41.33 11.06
N ALA A 323 -45.41 41.46 10.85
CA ALA A 323 -46.02 42.21 9.77
C ALA A 323 -45.79 43.72 9.94
N ASP A 324 -45.74 44.40 8.79
CA ASP A 324 -46.05 45.81 8.49
C ASP A 324 -45.37 46.95 9.27
N ALA A 325 -44.59 47.77 8.55
CA ALA A 325 -45.02 49.12 8.13
C ALA A 325 -43.85 49.95 7.57
N ALA A 326 -44.18 50.74 6.56
CA ALA A 326 -43.34 51.64 5.79
C ALA A 326 -42.78 52.85 6.57
N SER A 327 -41.73 53.48 6.00
CA SER A 327 -41.62 54.94 5.74
C SER A 327 -40.24 55.57 6.03
N THR A 328 -39.54 55.89 4.93
CA THR A 328 -39.04 57.24 4.54
C THR A 328 -37.83 57.91 5.24
N ALA A 329 -36.97 58.46 4.35
CA ALA A 329 -35.91 59.48 4.52
C ALA A 329 -34.59 59.00 5.15
N GLY A 330 -33.40 59.34 4.66
CA GLY A 330 -32.94 60.26 3.62
C GLY A 330 -31.45 60.56 3.85
N SER A 331 -30.80 61.14 2.84
CA SER A 331 -29.40 61.65 2.80
C SER A 331 -28.27 60.62 2.69
N ASP A 332 -27.50 60.55 1.60
CA ASP A 332 -26.72 61.55 0.83
C ASP A 332 -25.22 61.45 1.15
N LYS A 333 -24.42 61.61 0.09
CA LYS A 333 -22.96 61.68 -0.04
C LYS A 333 -22.25 60.32 -0.04
N GLY A 334 -21.48 59.94 -1.05
CA GLY A 334 -20.99 60.66 -2.22
C GLY A 334 -19.59 60.13 -2.58
N ARG A 335 -19.24 60.25 -3.86
CA ARG A 335 -17.91 60.07 -4.48
C ARG A 335 -17.39 58.63 -4.62
N ARG A 336 -16.71 58.24 -5.71
CA ARG A 336 -16.44 58.84 -7.03
C ARG A 336 -15.69 57.77 -7.86
N LEU A 337 -16.21 57.54 -9.07
CA LEU A 337 -15.59 57.12 -10.34
C LEU A 337 -14.03 57.10 -10.36
N LYS A 338 -13.34 56.14 -11.01
CA LYS A 338 -13.28 55.97 -12.47
C LYS A 338 -12.54 54.67 -12.93
N PRO A 339 -12.60 54.31 -14.24
CA PRO A 339 -12.44 52.97 -14.79
C PRO A 339 -11.23 52.80 -15.75
N THR A 340 -10.95 51.56 -16.21
CA THR A 340 -10.20 51.23 -17.45
C THR A 340 -10.60 49.80 -17.86
N VAL A 341 -11.45 49.54 -18.88
CA VAL A 341 -11.32 49.60 -20.36
C VAL A 341 -10.69 48.34 -21.01
N ARG A 342 -11.58 47.59 -21.69
CA ARG A 342 -11.55 46.89 -23.00
C ARG A 342 -10.56 45.76 -23.36
N GLY A 343 -11.18 44.71 -23.94
CA GLY A 343 -10.79 44.03 -25.21
C GLY A 343 -11.46 42.64 -25.31
N HIS A 344 -12.70 42.48 -25.79
CA HIS A 344 -13.15 42.18 -27.17
C HIS A 344 -12.57 40.90 -27.83
N SER A 345 -13.44 39.89 -28.03
CA SER A 345 -13.76 39.21 -29.32
C SER A 345 -14.58 37.93 -29.01
N SER A 346 -15.89 37.84 -29.30
CA SER A 346 -16.56 37.59 -30.59
C SER A 346 -16.61 36.10 -31.01
N SER A 347 -17.81 35.51 -30.99
CA SER A 347 -18.42 34.62 -32.01
C SER A 347 -19.61 33.88 -31.36
N ALA A 348 -20.85 34.19 -31.70
CA ALA A 348 -21.63 33.90 -32.92
C ALA A 348 -22.41 32.59 -32.81
N SER A 349 -23.72 32.77 -32.98
CA SER A 349 -24.85 31.88 -32.74
C SER A 349 -25.08 30.88 -33.87
N PHE A 350 -25.72 29.75 -33.57
CA PHE A 350 -26.65 29.09 -34.49
C PHE A 350 -27.84 28.49 -33.74
N HIS A 351 -29.03 28.76 -34.26
CA HIS A 351 -30.32 28.19 -33.83
C HIS A 351 -30.48 26.79 -34.42
N SER A 352 -31.17 25.90 -33.71
CA SER A 352 -32.03 24.90 -34.35
C SER A 352 -33.22 24.55 -33.48
N SER A 353 -34.39 24.73 -34.07
CA SER A 353 -35.72 24.39 -33.59
C SER A 353 -35.95 22.87 -33.57
N GLY A 354 -36.85 22.42 -32.69
CA GLY A 354 -37.41 21.07 -32.70
C GLY A 354 -38.71 21.03 -31.92
N ALA A 355 -39.83 20.93 -32.64
CA ALA A 355 -41.19 20.88 -32.14
C ALA A 355 -41.68 19.43 -31.94
N ASN A 356 -42.52 19.19 -30.93
CA ASN A 356 -43.69 18.26 -30.95
C ASN A 356 -44.40 18.35 -29.58
N ASN A 357 -45.66 18.82 -29.48
CA ASN A 357 -46.93 18.07 -29.67
C ASN A 357 -46.89 16.65 -29.08
N GLY A 358 -47.76 16.20 -28.19
CA GLY A 358 -49.00 16.70 -27.60
C GLY A 358 -49.74 15.50 -26.98
N SER A 359 -50.56 15.71 -25.94
CA SER A 359 -51.84 15.02 -25.67
C SER A 359 -52.21 15.05 -24.18
N ASN A 360 -53.26 15.81 -23.91
CA ASN A 360 -54.17 15.58 -22.80
C ASN A 360 -54.88 14.24 -22.97
N ASN A 361 -55.09 13.51 -21.86
CA ASN A 361 -56.40 12.94 -21.58
C ASN A 361 -56.55 12.80 -20.07
N GLY A 362 -57.59 13.46 -19.54
CA GLY A 362 -58.05 13.30 -18.19
C GLY A 362 -58.91 12.05 -18.05
N SER A 363 -58.93 11.51 -16.84
CA SER A 363 -60.05 10.75 -16.32
C SER A 363 -60.02 10.86 -14.80
N ASP A 364 -61.04 11.55 -14.30
CA ASP A 364 -61.40 11.62 -12.89
C ASP A 364 -61.67 10.22 -12.35
N SER A 365 -61.04 9.90 -11.22
CA SER A 365 -61.51 8.84 -10.33
C SER A 365 -61.12 9.20 -8.90
N SER A 366 -62.12 9.73 -8.20
CA SER A 366 -62.17 9.98 -6.77
C SER A 366 -62.00 8.66 -6.00
N SER A 367 -60.86 8.51 -5.32
CA SER A 367 -60.56 7.41 -4.41
C SER A 367 -60.00 7.96 -3.11
N SER A 368 -60.84 7.92 -2.09
CA SER A 368 -60.52 8.09 -0.67
C SER A 368 -59.26 7.29 -0.31
N THR A 369 -58.17 8.00 0.01
CA THR A 369 -56.93 7.38 0.49
C THR A 369 -56.60 7.98 1.86
N ILE A 370 -56.55 7.11 2.85
CA ILE A 370 -56.16 7.36 4.24
C ILE A 370 -54.75 8.00 4.25
N PRO A 371 -54.50 9.04 5.07
CA PRO A 371 -53.19 9.69 5.10
C PRO A 371 -52.12 8.70 5.57
N THR A 372 -51.24 8.33 4.65
CA THR A 372 -50.01 7.58 4.95
C THR A 372 -49.00 8.59 5.49
N PRO A 373 -48.32 8.32 6.63
CA PRO A 373 -47.36 9.25 7.20
C PRO A 373 -46.21 9.47 6.21
N THR A 374 -46.01 10.72 5.83
CA THR A 374 -44.85 11.20 5.09
C THR A 374 -43.58 10.70 5.79
N PRO A 375 -42.63 10.04 5.10
CA PRO A 375 -41.35 9.71 5.70
C PRO A 375 -40.64 11.03 5.98
N THR A 376 -40.63 11.42 7.26
CA THR A 376 -39.77 12.48 7.78
C THR A 376 -38.38 12.22 7.26
N ALA A 377 -37.85 13.15 6.46
CA ALA A 377 -36.52 13.07 5.89
C ALA A 377 -35.55 12.60 6.97
N ALA A 378 -35.10 11.35 6.87
CA ALA A 378 -34.08 10.82 7.73
C ALA A 378 -32.87 11.70 7.50
N LYS A 379 -32.57 12.58 8.46
CA LYS A 379 -31.28 13.25 8.53
C LYS A 379 -30.27 12.13 8.55
N GLN A 380 -29.67 11.83 7.40
CA GLN A 380 -28.49 10.99 7.33
C GLN A 380 -27.52 11.64 8.30
N PHE A 381 -27.34 11.00 9.46
CA PHE A 381 -26.24 11.30 10.33
C PHE A 381 -25.01 10.94 9.52
N THR A 382 -24.45 11.91 8.82
CA THR A 382 -23.10 11.84 8.31
C THR A 382 -22.25 11.62 9.55
N ILE A 383 -21.94 10.36 9.85
CA ILE A 383 -20.96 10.00 10.86
C ILE A 383 -19.72 10.76 10.44
N LYS A 384 -19.44 11.87 11.14
CA LYS A 384 -18.23 12.63 10.90
C LYS A 384 -17.12 11.62 11.11
N ARG A 385 -16.45 11.23 10.02
CA ARG A 385 -15.24 10.40 10.10
C ARG A 385 -14.37 11.06 11.17
N LEU A 386 -14.13 10.33 12.26
CA LEU A 386 -13.22 10.80 13.31
C LEU A 386 -11.91 11.19 12.62
N PRO A 387 -11.28 12.30 13.02
CA PRO A 387 -10.09 12.77 12.35
C PRO A 387 -8.94 11.81 12.64
N ILE A 388 -8.80 10.79 11.79
CA ILE A 388 -7.73 9.77 11.82
C ILE A 388 -6.34 10.40 11.91
N ASP A 389 -6.20 11.62 11.42
CA ASP A 389 -4.99 12.43 11.51
C ASP A 389 -4.60 12.75 12.97
N VAL A 390 -5.56 12.94 13.88
CA VAL A 390 -5.30 13.18 15.31
C VAL A 390 -4.74 11.92 15.96
N VAL A 391 -5.32 10.76 15.65
CA VAL A 391 -4.83 9.47 16.13
C VAL A 391 -3.41 9.23 15.60
N ARG A 392 -3.21 9.38 14.29
CA ARG A 392 -1.90 9.22 13.66
C ARG A 392 -0.85 10.15 14.24
N GLU A 393 -1.19 11.43 14.47
CA GLU A 393 -0.29 12.40 15.07
C GLU A 393 0.10 12.03 16.50
N ARG A 394 -0.85 11.56 17.33
CA ARG A 394 -0.55 11.09 18.68
C ARG A 394 0.32 9.83 18.68
N LEU A 395 0.06 8.89 17.77
CA LEU A 395 0.89 7.69 17.60
C LEU A 395 2.31 8.03 17.13
N ARG A 396 2.49 8.98 16.21
CA ARG A 396 3.82 9.46 15.81
C ARG A 396 4.59 10.05 16.99
N ARG A 397 3.96 10.91 17.79
CA ARG A 397 4.61 11.45 19.01
C ARG A 397 4.96 10.35 19.99
N ARG A 398 4.10 9.33 20.12
CA ARG A 398 4.36 8.16 20.95
C ARG A 398 5.56 7.36 20.45
N GLN A 399 5.64 7.15 19.14
CA GLN A 399 6.76 6.51 18.47
C GLN A 399 8.06 7.29 18.68
N GLU A 400 8.07 8.61 18.46
CA GLU A 400 9.25 9.47 18.67
C GLU A 400 9.77 9.39 20.12
N LEU A 401 8.86 9.37 21.09
CA LEU A 401 9.23 9.20 22.51
C LEU A 401 9.79 7.82 22.80
N LEU A 402 9.26 6.78 22.17
CA LEU A 402 9.76 5.41 22.30
C LEU A 402 11.17 5.30 21.69
N ASP A 403 11.34 5.75 20.45
CA ASP A 403 12.61 5.72 19.72
C ASP A 403 13.70 6.51 20.48
N ALA A 404 13.34 7.63 21.12
CA ALA A 404 14.27 8.40 21.95
C ALA A 404 14.66 7.73 23.29
N MET A 405 13.87 6.76 23.77
CA MET A 405 14.13 6.05 25.03
C MET A 405 14.77 4.67 24.82
N LEU A 406 14.71 4.11 23.61
CA LEU A 406 15.33 2.83 23.28
C LEU A 406 16.86 2.97 23.21
N PRO A 407 17.62 2.11 23.92
CA PRO A 407 19.07 2.16 23.84
C PRO A 407 19.56 1.72 22.44
N PRO A 408 20.51 2.46 21.83
CA PRO A 408 21.03 2.13 20.52
C PRO A 408 21.89 0.84 20.58
N GLY A 409 21.84 0.02 19.53
CA GLY A 409 22.63 -1.20 19.37
C GLY A 409 21.96 -2.48 19.86
N HIS A 410 20.71 -2.43 20.33
CA HIS A 410 19.98 -3.59 20.85
C HIS A 410 19.12 -4.31 19.81
N GLY A 411 19.10 -3.86 18.55
CA GLY A 411 18.27 -4.48 17.50
C GLY A 411 16.78 -4.22 17.67
N LEU A 412 16.43 -3.21 18.48
CA LEU A 412 15.06 -2.75 18.76
C LEU A 412 14.78 -1.38 18.12
N GLU A 413 15.73 -0.82 17.37
CA GLU A 413 15.64 0.54 16.84
C GLU A 413 14.51 0.72 15.82
N ASP A 414 14.04 -0.37 15.21
CA ASP A 414 12.98 -0.40 14.21
C ASP A 414 11.60 -0.78 14.79
N LEU A 415 11.53 -1.02 16.09
CA LEU A 415 10.37 -1.60 16.74
C LEU A 415 9.18 -0.64 16.77
N GLY A 416 9.41 0.63 17.11
CA GLY A 416 8.39 1.67 17.06
C GLY A 416 7.80 1.86 15.66
N ARG A 417 8.65 1.85 14.63
CA ARG A 417 8.21 1.98 13.22
C ARG A 417 7.42 0.75 12.76
N THR A 418 7.89 -0.45 13.09
CA THR A 418 7.21 -1.71 12.74
C THR A 418 5.85 -1.80 13.43
N ALA A 419 5.75 -1.42 14.71
CA ALA A 419 4.49 -1.38 15.44
C ALA A 419 3.53 -0.35 14.84
N MET A 420 4.00 0.87 14.55
CA MET A 420 3.21 1.92 13.89
C MET A 420 2.64 1.42 12.58
N MET A 421 3.47 0.78 11.75
CA MET A 421 3.06 0.22 10.47
C MET A 421 1.91 -0.80 10.61
N ARG A 422 2.01 -1.72 11.57
CA ARG A 422 0.98 -2.76 11.83
C ARG A 422 -0.32 -2.16 12.36
N VAL A 423 -0.24 -1.22 13.31
CA VAL A 423 -1.42 -0.55 13.86
C VAL A 423 -2.10 0.29 12.77
N GLU A 424 -1.33 1.05 11.99
CA GLU A 424 -1.89 1.81 10.87
C GLU A 424 -2.54 0.92 9.80
N HIS A 425 -2.06 -0.31 9.63
CA HIS A 425 -2.67 -1.28 8.73
C HIS A 425 -4.00 -1.81 9.25
N GLN A 426 -4.08 -2.14 10.54
CA GLN A 426 -5.36 -2.47 11.19
C GLN A 426 -6.34 -1.30 11.13
N LEU A 427 -5.83 -0.07 11.09
CA LEU A 427 -6.62 1.14 10.91
C LEU A 427 -6.97 1.46 9.45
N LEU A 428 -6.72 0.55 8.49
CA LEU A 428 -7.06 0.74 7.07
C LEU A 428 -8.54 1.10 6.86
N ASP A 429 -9.43 0.47 7.62
CA ASP A 429 -10.87 0.76 7.61
C ASP A 429 -11.19 2.23 7.90
N PHE A 430 -10.26 2.92 8.57
CA PHE A 430 -10.36 4.34 8.92
C PHE A 430 -9.69 5.29 7.91
N GLY A 431 -9.27 4.78 6.75
CA GLY A 431 -8.94 5.59 5.57
C GLY A 431 -7.45 5.80 5.28
N LYS A 432 -6.55 4.96 5.81
CA LYS A 432 -5.18 4.91 5.28
C LYS A 432 -5.23 4.35 3.86
N LYS A 433 -4.54 5.02 2.92
CA LYS A 433 -4.39 4.56 1.54
C LYS A 433 -2.91 4.27 1.27
N TYR A 434 -2.63 3.05 0.86
CA TYR A 434 -1.32 2.68 0.33
C TYR A 434 -1.21 3.09 -1.13
N ALA A 435 0.01 3.06 -1.68
CA ALA A 435 0.24 3.32 -3.09
C ALA A 435 -0.39 2.23 -3.98
N ASN A 436 -0.54 1.02 -3.43
CA ASN A 436 -1.24 -0.11 -4.04
C ASN A 436 -2.48 -0.50 -3.24
N ASP A 437 -3.55 -0.85 -3.95
CA ASP A 437 -4.78 -1.41 -3.36
C ASP A 437 -4.73 -2.94 -3.31
N LYS A 438 -3.89 -3.56 -4.15
CA LYS A 438 -3.73 -5.01 -4.30
C LYS A 438 -2.28 -5.48 -4.18
N THR A 439 -2.08 -6.73 -3.77
CA THR A 439 -0.78 -7.41 -3.73
C THR A 439 -0.32 -7.79 -5.14
N MET A 440 0.87 -8.40 -5.27
CA MET A 440 1.37 -8.87 -6.57
C MET A 440 0.56 -10.05 -7.11
N LEU A 441 -0.08 -10.81 -6.23
CA LEU A 441 -0.98 -11.92 -6.58
C LEU A 441 -2.45 -11.49 -6.70
N LEU A 442 -2.71 -10.18 -6.76
CA LEU A 442 -4.03 -9.56 -6.93
C LEU A 442 -4.98 -9.70 -5.73
N ASP A 443 -4.47 -10.14 -4.57
CA ASP A 443 -5.21 -10.12 -3.31
C ASP A 443 -5.35 -8.68 -2.80
N ASP A 444 -6.39 -8.40 -2.01
CA ASP A 444 -6.57 -7.06 -1.45
C ASP A 444 -5.53 -6.79 -0.36
N VAL A 445 -4.95 -5.58 -0.34
CA VAL A 445 -3.92 -5.22 0.65
C VAL A 445 -4.42 -5.34 2.09
N SER A 446 -5.71 -5.09 2.35
CA SER A 446 -6.32 -5.26 3.68
C SER A 446 -6.37 -6.71 4.16
N ALA A 447 -6.18 -7.69 3.27
CA ALA A 447 -6.13 -9.11 3.61
C ALA A 447 -4.71 -9.59 3.98
N ILE A 448 -3.68 -8.76 3.81
CA ILE A 448 -2.31 -9.10 4.19
C ILE A 448 -2.25 -9.28 5.71
N ARG A 449 -1.78 -10.44 6.16
CA ARG A 449 -1.64 -10.70 7.60
C ARG A 449 -0.61 -9.75 8.22
N PRO A 450 -0.84 -9.19 9.42
CA PRO A 450 0.07 -8.22 10.05
C PRO A 450 1.51 -8.72 10.20
N GLU A 451 1.72 -10.03 10.37
CA GLU A 451 3.02 -10.68 10.45
C GLU A 451 3.75 -10.80 9.11
N ASN A 452 3.02 -10.74 7.99
CA ASN A 452 3.56 -10.75 6.63
C ASN A 452 3.72 -9.33 6.07
N LEU A 453 3.08 -8.33 6.67
CA LEU A 453 3.06 -6.99 6.13
C LEU A 453 4.42 -6.30 6.25
N LEU A 454 4.90 -5.75 5.14
CA LEU A 454 5.93 -4.71 5.11
C LEU A 454 5.42 -3.51 4.32
N VAL A 455 5.67 -2.30 4.82
CA VAL A 455 5.38 -1.06 4.11
C VAL A 455 6.69 -0.34 3.84
N THR A 456 7.00 -0.15 2.57
CA THR A 456 8.25 0.49 2.13
C THR A 456 8.12 2.02 2.11
N SER A 457 9.25 2.71 2.02
CA SER A 457 9.33 4.18 2.06
C SER A 457 8.53 4.90 0.95
N ASP A 458 8.29 4.22 -0.16
CA ASP A 458 7.42 4.63 -1.28
C ASP A 458 5.92 4.38 -1.02
N ASN A 459 5.55 4.01 0.21
CA ASN A 459 4.19 3.74 0.68
C ASN A 459 3.50 2.54 -0.01
N TYR A 460 4.26 1.60 -0.57
CA TYR A 460 3.73 0.32 -1.02
C TYR A 460 3.62 -0.65 0.15
N ALA A 461 2.47 -1.33 0.25
CA ALA A 461 2.24 -2.43 1.18
C ALA A 461 2.51 -3.77 0.49
N TRP A 462 3.35 -4.59 1.10
CA TRP A 462 3.81 -5.87 0.58
C TRP A 462 3.41 -7.00 1.50
N ASP A 463 2.92 -8.10 0.91
CA ASP A 463 3.05 -9.39 1.56
C ASP A 463 4.51 -9.85 1.39
N MET A 464 5.21 -10.01 2.51
CA MET A 464 6.62 -10.37 2.53
C MET A 464 6.92 -11.76 1.97
N ALA A 465 5.96 -12.68 1.95
CA ALA A 465 6.13 -13.96 1.26
C ALA A 465 6.24 -13.72 -0.26
N GLU A 466 5.26 -13.00 -0.82
CA GLU A 466 5.20 -12.66 -2.25
C GLU A 466 6.42 -11.84 -2.68
N LEU A 467 6.75 -10.78 -1.92
CA LEU A 467 7.89 -9.93 -2.22
C LEU A 467 9.19 -10.72 -2.19
N ALA A 468 9.38 -11.59 -1.19
CA ALA A 468 10.59 -12.39 -1.10
C ALA A 468 10.69 -13.43 -2.24
N ASP A 469 9.58 -14.00 -2.71
CA ASP A 469 9.59 -14.89 -3.89
C ASP A 469 9.93 -14.10 -5.17
N ALA A 470 9.33 -12.94 -5.36
CA ALA A 470 9.61 -12.06 -6.50
C ALA A 470 11.08 -11.63 -6.54
N LEU A 471 11.66 -11.27 -5.40
CA LEU A 471 13.08 -10.92 -5.28
C LEU A 471 13.99 -12.13 -5.52
N ALA A 472 13.63 -13.32 -5.01
CA ALA A 472 14.40 -14.54 -5.22
C ALA A 472 14.48 -14.92 -6.71
N VAL A 473 13.35 -14.85 -7.43
CA VAL A 473 13.31 -15.08 -8.89
C VAL A 473 14.20 -14.09 -9.64
N ASN A 474 14.27 -12.84 -9.15
CA ASN A 474 15.14 -11.81 -9.71
C ASN A 474 16.57 -11.83 -9.16
N SER A 475 17.05 -12.97 -8.65
CA SER A 475 18.43 -13.12 -8.15
C SER A 475 18.77 -12.17 -7.00
N ALA A 476 17.78 -11.84 -6.17
CA ALA A 476 17.84 -10.91 -5.04
C ALA A 476 18.28 -9.47 -5.38
N VAL A 477 18.02 -9.03 -6.62
CA VAL A 477 18.12 -7.60 -6.94
C VAL A 477 17.06 -6.85 -6.15
N MET A 478 17.49 -5.98 -5.23
CA MET A 478 16.63 -5.22 -4.31
C MET A 478 15.86 -4.09 -5.01
N ARG A 479 15.00 -4.46 -5.94
CA ARG A 479 14.17 -3.56 -6.75
C ARG A 479 12.69 -3.85 -6.48
N ASN A 480 11.89 -2.80 -6.36
CA ASN A 480 10.45 -2.87 -6.25
C ASN A 480 9.88 -3.56 -7.51
N PRO A 481 9.20 -4.72 -7.40
CA PRO A 481 8.69 -5.44 -8.56
C PRO A 481 7.62 -4.70 -9.38
N LEU A 482 6.90 -3.76 -8.76
CA LEU A 482 5.82 -3.00 -9.37
C LEU A 482 6.32 -1.71 -10.04
N THR A 483 7.02 -0.85 -9.29
CA THR A 483 7.55 0.42 -9.84
C THR A 483 8.81 0.22 -10.66
N ARG A 484 9.48 -0.91 -10.46
CA ARG A 484 10.83 -1.17 -10.96
C ARG A 484 11.86 -0.18 -10.41
N ASP A 485 11.63 0.54 -9.32
CA ASP A 485 12.64 1.38 -8.68
C ASP A 485 13.48 0.61 -7.66
N MET A 486 14.69 1.06 -7.37
CA MET A 486 15.50 0.46 -6.31
C MET A 486 14.90 0.76 -4.95
N PHE A 487 14.81 -0.25 -4.09
CA PHE A 487 14.45 -0.03 -2.69
C PHE A 487 15.48 0.89 -2.03
N SER A 488 15.02 1.76 -1.11
CA SER A 488 15.94 2.56 -0.30
C SER A 488 16.79 1.63 0.56
N GLU A 489 18.00 2.07 0.97
CA GLU A 489 18.85 1.25 1.84
C GLU A 489 18.14 0.80 3.12
N GLU A 490 17.25 1.66 3.62
CA GLU A 490 16.45 1.39 4.80
C GLU A 490 15.40 0.29 4.53
N ASP A 491 14.69 0.37 3.40
CA ASP A 491 13.77 -0.69 2.97
C ASP A 491 14.51 -2.01 2.77
N VAL A 492 15.71 -1.99 2.19
CA VAL A 492 16.53 -3.21 2.02
C VAL A 492 16.88 -3.83 3.36
N ARG A 493 17.26 -3.03 4.38
CA ARG A 493 17.51 -3.55 5.74
C ARG A 493 16.25 -4.17 6.33
N GLN A 494 15.10 -3.52 6.18
CA GLN A 494 13.83 -4.03 6.69
C GLN A 494 13.42 -5.34 6.00
N ILE A 495 13.51 -5.41 4.67
CA ILE A 495 13.28 -6.62 3.88
C ILE A 495 14.17 -7.76 4.38
N LEU A 496 15.46 -7.51 4.56
CA LEU A 496 16.42 -8.53 4.99
C LEU A 496 16.27 -8.93 6.47
N ASN A 497 15.74 -8.06 7.33
CA ASN A 497 15.50 -8.33 8.74
C ASN A 497 14.16 -9.00 9.01
N HIS A 498 13.20 -8.86 8.11
CA HIS A 498 11.90 -9.52 8.19
C HIS A 498 12.07 -11.06 8.22
N PRO A 499 11.34 -11.80 9.09
CA PRO A 499 11.46 -13.26 9.19
C PRO A 499 11.38 -13.99 7.84
N LEU A 500 10.39 -13.64 7.01
CA LEU A 500 10.22 -14.21 5.67
C LEU A 500 11.25 -13.74 4.63
N GLY A 501 11.91 -12.60 4.89
CA GLY A 501 12.95 -12.05 4.02
C GLY A 501 14.36 -12.54 4.37
N GLN A 502 14.56 -13.22 5.51
CA GLN A 502 15.88 -13.76 5.91
C GLN A 502 16.49 -14.70 4.86
N ARG A 503 15.67 -15.41 4.08
CA ARG A 503 16.13 -16.27 2.97
C ARG A 503 16.84 -15.50 1.85
N LEU A 504 16.62 -14.19 1.73
CA LEU A 504 17.29 -13.33 0.74
C LEU A 504 18.69 -12.92 1.17
N ARG A 505 19.04 -13.01 2.45
CA ARG A 505 20.36 -12.62 2.98
C ARG A 505 21.54 -13.28 2.25
N PRO A 506 21.60 -14.63 2.07
CA PRO A 506 22.71 -15.25 1.36
C PRO A 506 22.84 -14.74 -0.08
N MET A 507 21.72 -14.51 -0.77
CA MET A 507 21.72 -14.00 -2.14
C MET A 507 22.16 -12.52 -2.20
N ALA A 508 21.73 -11.70 -1.23
CA ALA A 508 22.18 -10.31 -1.12
C ALA A 508 23.69 -10.23 -0.83
N VAL A 509 24.21 -11.14 -0.01
CA VAL A 509 25.65 -11.27 0.24
C VAL A 509 26.39 -11.73 -1.02
N GLU A 510 25.86 -12.71 -1.76
CA GLU A 510 26.42 -13.14 -3.05
C GLU A 510 26.48 -11.96 -4.03
N GLN A 511 25.39 -11.20 -4.19
CA GLN A 511 25.37 -10.00 -5.03
C GLN A 511 26.41 -8.96 -4.60
N SER A 512 26.57 -8.73 -3.30
CA SER A 512 27.59 -7.82 -2.75
C SER A 512 29.02 -8.32 -3.02
N GLN A 513 29.26 -9.62 -2.90
CA GLN A 513 30.55 -10.25 -3.20
C GLN A 513 30.88 -10.20 -4.70
N LEU A 514 29.89 -10.46 -5.56
CA LEU A 514 30.05 -10.37 -7.02
C LEU A 514 30.50 -8.97 -7.44
N LYS A 515 29.96 -7.91 -6.84
CA LYS A 515 30.36 -6.52 -7.14
C LYS A 515 31.85 -6.25 -6.90
N ARG A 516 32.44 -6.84 -5.85
CA ARG A 516 33.86 -6.67 -5.50
C ARG A 516 34.81 -7.47 -6.39
N GLY A 517 34.30 -8.41 -7.19
CA GLY A 517 35.10 -9.30 -8.01
C GLY A 517 35.52 -8.72 -9.38
N VAL A 518 35.08 -7.51 -9.74
CA VAL A 518 35.35 -6.92 -11.06
C VAL A 518 36.58 -6.01 -10.98
N ARG A 519 37.57 -6.27 -11.83
CA ARG A 519 38.81 -5.45 -11.89
C ARG A 519 38.55 -4.10 -12.53
N ALA A 520 39.29 -3.08 -12.12
CA ALA A 520 39.21 -1.73 -12.68
C ALA A 520 39.35 -1.72 -14.22
N ASP A 521 40.27 -2.53 -14.76
CA ASP A 521 40.46 -2.67 -16.22
C ASP A 521 39.18 -3.12 -16.93
N THR A 522 38.44 -4.07 -16.36
CA THR A 522 37.18 -4.57 -16.95
C THR A 522 36.12 -3.48 -16.94
N ILE A 523 36.05 -2.71 -15.86
CA ILE A 523 35.14 -1.57 -15.73
C ILE A 523 35.48 -0.49 -16.79
N ASP A 524 36.76 -0.24 -17.05
CA ASP A 524 37.18 0.72 -18.08
C ASP A 524 36.88 0.21 -19.51
N HIS A 525 36.97 -1.10 -19.76
CA HIS A 525 36.52 -1.70 -21.02
C HIS A 525 35.00 -1.57 -21.19
N MET A 526 34.22 -1.74 -20.12
CA MET A 526 32.77 -1.51 -20.14
C MET A 526 32.42 -0.04 -20.41
N ASP A 527 33.10 0.90 -19.76
CA ASP A 527 32.90 2.34 -19.98
C ASP A 527 33.26 2.73 -21.42
N LYS A 528 34.38 2.21 -21.95
CA LYS A 528 34.78 2.43 -23.34
C LYS A 528 33.74 1.89 -24.32
N LEU A 529 33.25 0.67 -24.12
CA LEU A 529 32.19 0.08 -24.95
C LEU A 529 30.93 0.96 -24.90
N SER A 530 30.51 1.37 -23.71
CA SER A 530 29.33 2.21 -23.52
C SER A 530 29.41 3.53 -24.30
N ARG A 531 30.60 4.15 -24.31
CA ARG A 531 30.85 5.41 -25.01
C ARG A 531 30.71 5.25 -26.52
N VAL A 532 31.32 4.21 -27.09
CA VAL A 532 31.21 3.93 -28.53
C VAL A 532 29.74 3.68 -28.91
N MET A 533 29.01 2.88 -28.12
CA MET A 533 27.59 2.58 -28.39
C MET A 533 26.69 3.82 -28.37
N LEU A 534 27.02 4.82 -27.54
CA LEU A 534 26.25 6.07 -27.42
C LEU A 534 26.65 7.12 -28.47
N GLU A 535 27.92 7.17 -28.85
CA GLU A 535 28.45 8.12 -29.85
C GLU A 535 28.19 7.67 -31.30
N ASP A 536 27.98 6.37 -31.53
CA ASP A 536 27.76 5.82 -32.86
C ASP A 536 26.39 6.20 -33.43
N GLN A 537 26.41 7.15 -34.37
CA GLN A 537 25.25 7.59 -35.15
C GLN A 537 25.29 7.04 -36.59
N SER A 538 26.13 6.04 -36.86
CA SER A 538 26.28 5.49 -38.22
C SER A 538 25.10 4.59 -38.61
N ALA A 539 24.73 4.61 -39.89
CA ALA A 539 23.58 3.84 -40.39
C ALA A 539 23.72 2.31 -40.22
N HIS A 540 24.96 1.82 -40.13
CA HIS A 540 25.26 0.39 -40.02
C HIS A 540 25.79 -0.01 -38.64
N ALA A 541 25.94 0.95 -37.71
CA ALA A 541 26.51 0.75 -36.38
C ALA A 541 27.84 -0.03 -36.39
N THR A 542 28.65 0.12 -37.44
CA THR A 542 29.90 -0.62 -37.61
C THR A 542 30.87 -0.39 -36.44
N PRO A 543 31.09 0.86 -35.96
CA PRO A 543 31.92 1.11 -34.78
C PRO A 543 31.42 0.37 -33.53
N THR A 544 30.10 0.33 -33.32
CA THR A 544 29.49 -0.40 -32.20
C THR A 544 29.73 -1.90 -32.30
N ILE A 545 29.48 -2.49 -33.47
CA ILE A 545 29.66 -3.93 -33.70
C ILE A 545 31.12 -4.33 -33.46
N GLU A 546 32.07 -3.56 -34.00
CA GLU A 546 33.51 -3.79 -33.77
C GLU A 546 33.87 -3.68 -32.29
N ALA A 547 33.34 -2.68 -31.58
CA ALA A 547 33.59 -2.51 -30.15
C ALA A 547 33.02 -3.67 -29.31
N ILE A 548 31.84 -4.17 -29.66
CA ILE A 548 31.25 -5.36 -29.04
C ILE A 548 32.16 -6.57 -29.25
N ASP A 549 32.64 -6.81 -30.47
CA ASP A 549 33.53 -7.95 -30.76
C ASP A 549 34.87 -7.85 -30.01
N VAL A 550 35.44 -6.65 -29.91
CA VAL A 550 36.64 -6.40 -29.09
C VAL A 550 36.38 -6.69 -27.61
N PHE A 551 35.25 -6.25 -27.07
CA PHE A 551 34.89 -6.54 -25.69
C PHE A 551 34.66 -8.04 -25.45
N MET A 552 34.01 -8.75 -26.38
CA MET A 552 33.79 -10.20 -26.28
C MET A 552 35.10 -10.98 -26.34
N ALA A 553 36.06 -10.56 -27.19
CA ALA A 553 37.40 -11.14 -27.20
C ALA A 553 38.12 -10.92 -25.86
N TYR A 554 38.03 -9.72 -25.28
CA TYR A 554 38.55 -9.41 -23.95
C TYR A 554 37.88 -10.27 -22.87
N TYR A 555 36.55 -10.40 -22.88
CA TYR A 555 35.78 -11.23 -21.95
C TYR A 555 36.30 -12.67 -21.89
N HIS A 556 36.67 -13.27 -23.03
CA HIS A 556 37.20 -14.63 -23.05
C HIS A 556 38.56 -14.78 -22.35
N THR A 557 39.34 -13.70 -22.20
CA THR A 557 40.62 -13.67 -21.48
C THR A 557 40.48 -13.49 -19.96
N LEU A 558 39.29 -13.14 -19.47
CA LEU A 558 39.05 -12.89 -18.05
C LEU A 558 39.14 -14.17 -17.20
N PRO A 559 39.51 -14.07 -15.91
CA PRO A 559 39.36 -15.16 -14.94
C PRO A 559 37.91 -15.65 -14.85
N GLU A 560 37.71 -16.93 -14.54
CA GLU A 560 36.37 -17.53 -14.46
C GLU A 560 35.47 -16.89 -13.40
N GLU A 561 36.04 -16.37 -12.29
CA GLU A 561 35.28 -15.65 -11.26
C GLU A 561 34.68 -14.36 -11.81
N GLU A 562 35.47 -13.57 -12.55
CA GLU A 562 35.02 -12.32 -13.17
C GLU A 562 34.03 -12.59 -14.31
N LYS A 563 34.24 -13.65 -15.09
CA LYS A 563 33.27 -14.11 -16.10
C LYS A 563 31.94 -14.49 -15.47
N ARG A 564 31.95 -15.19 -14.32
CA ARG A 564 30.76 -15.53 -13.56
C ARG A 564 30.05 -14.26 -13.10
N THR A 565 30.78 -13.31 -12.53
CA THR A 565 30.23 -12.01 -12.13
C THR A 565 29.54 -11.31 -13.30
N LEU A 566 30.21 -11.12 -14.44
CA LEU A 566 29.59 -10.44 -15.60
C LEU A 566 28.36 -11.18 -16.15
N LYS A 567 28.27 -12.51 -15.94
CA LYS A 567 27.16 -13.35 -16.36
C LYS A 567 25.98 -13.34 -15.38
N SER A 568 26.21 -13.22 -14.07
CA SER A 568 25.16 -13.35 -13.06
C SER A 568 24.83 -12.06 -12.30
N LEU A 569 25.74 -11.08 -12.29
CA LEU A 569 25.51 -9.79 -11.65
C LEU A 569 24.48 -9.00 -12.45
N LYS A 570 23.28 -8.90 -11.90
CA LYS A 570 22.25 -8.02 -12.39
C LYS A 570 22.49 -6.62 -11.85
N VAL A 571 22.58 -5.65 -12.75
CA VAL A 571 22.79 -4.25 -12.36
C VAL A 571 21.53 -3.46 -12.63
N PRO A 572 21.01 -2.70 -11.65
CA PRO A 572 19.89 -1.81 -11.90
C PRO A 572 20.34 -0.60 -12.72
N ALA A 573 19.59 -0.28 -13.78
CA ALA A 573 19.77 0.93 -14.57
C ALA A 573 18.43 1.53 -14.98
N THR A 574 18.49 2.76 -15.49
CA THR A 574 17.35 3.49 -16.05
C THR A 574 17.73 4.04 -17.43
N ASP A 575 16.87 3.83 -18.42
CA ASP A 575 17.12 4.26 -19.79
C ASP A 575 17.05 5.78 -19.85
N SER A 576 18.12 6.45 -20.31
CA SER A 576 18.18 7.92 -20.28
C SER A 576 17.19 8.56 -21.24
N HIS A 577 16.73 7.83 -22.27
CA HIS A 577 15.77 8.33 -23.25
C HIS A 577 14.32 8.10 -22.83
N THR A 578 14.00 6.91 -22.31
CA THR A 578 12.61 6.54 -21.99
C THR A 578 12.25 6.70 -20.52
N GLY A 579 13.25 6.80 -19.63
CA GLY A 579 13.06 6.74 -18.18
C GLY A 579 12.66 5.35 -17.68
N GLN A 580 12.58 4.34 -18.55
CA GLN A 580 12.21 2.99 -18.15
C GLN A 580 13.34 2.34 -17.37
N ALA A 581 13.02 1.82 -16.19
CA ALA A 581 13.94 0.99 -15.43
C ALA A 581 14.11 -0.37 -16.12
N TYR A 582 15.33 -0.90 -16.07
CA TYR A 582 15.62 -2.25 -16.53
C TYR A 582 16.76 -2.88 -15.71
N ASP A 583 16.78 -4.19 -15.67
CA ASP A 583 17.72 -5.00 -14.92
C ASP A 583 18.13 -6.20 -15.77
N SER A 584 19.41 -6.24 -16.13
CA SER A 584 19.98 -7.33 -16.93
C SER A 584 21.32 -7.73 -16.33
N ALA A 585 21.75 -8.95 -16.60
CA ALA A 585 23.16 -9.28 -16.45
C ALA A 585 23.99 -8.53 -17.50
N ILE A 586 25.23 -8.16 -17.15
CA ILE A 586 26.12 -7.38 -18.02
C ILE A 586 26.36 -8.10 -19.35
N LEU A 587 26.70 -9.39 -19.29
CA LEU A 587 26.98 -10.18 -20.48
C LEU A 587 25.73 -10.42 -21.34
N GLU A 588 24.58 -10.67 -20.70
CA GLU A 588 23.30 -10.88 -21.38
C GLU A 588 22.90 -9.64 -22.19
N ALA A 589 23.01 -8.45 -21.60
CA ALA A 589 22.73 -7.19 -22.28
C ALA A 589 23.61 -6.97 -23.53
N ILE A 590 24.91 -7.30 -23.44
CA ILE A 590 25.84 -7.20 -24.57
C ILE A 590 25.47 -8.22 -25.66
N GLN A 591 25.09 -9.43 -25.28
CA GLN A 591 24.66 -10.46 -26.24
C GLN A 591 23.35 -10.09 -26.92
N ASP A 592 22.40 -9.48 -26.22
CA ASP A 592 21.15 -9.00 -26.79
C ASP A 592 21.36 -7.82 -27.75
N ALA A 593 22.27 -6.90 -27.44
CA ALA A 593 22.73 -5.89 -28.40
C ALA A 593 23.34 -6.53 -29.64
N LYS A 594 24.24 -7.51 -29.48
CA LYS A 594 24.88 -8.22 -30.59
C LYS A 594 23.86 -8.97 -31.48
N ALA A 595 22.81 -9.50 -30.86
CA ALA A 595 21.72 -10.18 -31.55
C ALA A 595 20.66 -9.22 -32.13
N ASN A 596 20.87 -7.90 -32.02
CA ASN A 596 19.92 -6.87 -32.43
C ASN A 596 18.53 -7.00 -31.80
N ARG A 597 18.46 -7.52 -30.56
CA ARG A 597 17.20 -7.63 -29.79
C ARG A 597 16.89 -6.35 -29.02
N VAL A 598 17.92 -5.60 -28.66
CA VAL A 598 17.82 -4.32 -27.96
C VAL A 598 18.66 -3.29 -28.71
N CYS A 599 18.17 -2.06 -28.79
CA CYS A 599 18.89 -0.94 -29.40
C CYS A 599 20.22 -0.66 -28.67
N TYR A 600 21.25 -0.26 -29.44
CA TYR A 600 22.58 -0.02 -28.91
C TYR A 600 22.62 1.12 -27.88
N HIS A 601 21.84 2.19 -28.05
CA HIS A 601 21.83 3.29 -27.08
C HIS A 601 21.38 2.83 -25.68
N LYS A 602 20.36 1.97 -25.59
CA LYS A 602 19.85 1.45 -24.32
C LYS A 602 20.89 0.58 -23.61
N ILE A 603 21.60 -0.26 -24.36
CA ILE A 603 22.70 -1.06 -23.80
C ILE A 603 23.94 -0.21 -23.50
N GLY A 604 24.21 0.83 -24.28
CA GLY A 604 25.24 1.82 -23.98
C GLY A 604 24.97 2.52 -22.64
N ASP A 605 23.76 3.04 -22.43
CA ASP A 605 23.34 3.65 -21.17
C ASP A 605 23.43 2.68 -19.99
N PHE A 606 23.07 1.42 -20.23
CA PHE A 606 23.19 0.36 -19.23
C PHE A 606 24.62 0.17 -18.78
N LEU A 607 25.53 -0.04 -19.73
CA LEU A 607 26.92 -0.33 -19.46
C LEU A 607 27.61 0.83 -18.77
N LYS A 608 27.25 2.07 -19.15
CA LYS A 608 27.74 3.29 -18.49
C LYS A 608 27.32 3.34 -17.01
N GLN A 609 26.05 3.08 -16.73
CA GLN A 609 25.53 3.04 -15.35
C GLN A 609 26.10 1.87 -14.56
N ALA A 610 26.27 0.71 -15.19
CA ALA A 610 26.85 -0.46 -14.56
C ALA A 610 28.33 -0.27 -14.22
N ALA A 611 29.10 0.32 -15.14
CA ALA A 611 30.48 0.69 -14.90
C ALA A 611 30.57 1.66 -13.72
N LYS A 612 29.73 2.71 -13.69
CA LYS A 612 29.66 3.65 -12.56
C LYS A 612 29.33 2.93 -11.24
N ASN A 613 28.31 2.07 -11.23
CA ASN A 613 27.91 1.33 -10.03
C ASN A 613 29.04 0.43 -9.50
N LEU A 614 29.79 -0.22 -10.40
CA LEU A 614 30.95 -1.03 -10.01
C LEU A 614 32.10 -0.17 -9.49
N LYS A 615 32.33 1.03 -10.04
CA LYS A 615 33.33 1.99 -9.52
C LYS A 615 32.99 2.46 -8.11
N ASP A 616 31.71 2.73 -7.83
CA ASP A 616 31.27 3.22 -6.53
C ASP A 616 31.36 2.15 -5.42
N ASN A 617 31.44 0.86 -5.78
CA ASN A 617 31.47 -0.28 -4.85
C ASN A 617 32.85 -0.95 -4.71
N ASN A 618 33.84 -0.55 -5.52
CA ASN A 618 35.25 -0.97 -5.42
C ASN A 618 36.05 0.04 -4.61
#